data_AF-A0A9E5URQ9-F1
#
_entry.id   AF-A0A9E5URQ9-F1
#
_cell.length_a   1.000
_cell.length_b   1.000
_cell.length_c   1.000
_cell.angle_alpha   90.00
_cell.angle_beta   90.00
_cell.angle_gamma   90.00
#
_symmetry.space_group_name_H-M   'P 1'
#
loop_
_entity.id
_entity.type
_entity.pdbx_description
1 polymer ?
#
loop_
_entity_poly.entity_id
_entity_poly.type
_entity_poly.pdbx_seq_one_letter_code
_entity_poly.pdbx_strand_id
1 'polypeptide(L)'
;MATYHVLNAQIARYEGREIKDAEGKTYVPIQNDVQALHELTASDMVDLAGRMVMKNGSEVFNFGKYKNKSVEEVFKSDPSYYDWMMKGDFSLDTKRCLTQIKLRGALNKK
;
A
#
# COMPACT_ATOMS: atom_id res chain seq x y z
N MET A 1 -3.07 19.11 -29.34
CA MET A 1 -1.66 19.37 -29.00
C MET A 1 -1.48 20.27 -27.75
N ALA A 2 -2.36 20.19 -26.74
CA ALA A 2 -2.26 21.02 -25.53
C ALA A 2 -1.78 20.27 -24.28
N THR A 3 -1.70 18.94 -24.30
CA THR A 3 -1.29 18.13 -23.14
C THR A 3 0.23 18.06 -22.95
N TYR A 4 0.99 17.93 -24.04
CA TYR A 4 2.45 17.80 -23.97
C TYR A 4 3.17 19.11 -23.58
N HIS A 5 2.76 20.25 -24.16
CA HIS A 5 3.41 21.54 -23.89
C HIS A 5 3.19 22.02 -22.47
N VAL A 6 1.98 21.82 -21.92
CA VAL A 6 1.67 22.19 -20.53
C VAL A 6 2.46 21.32 -19.57
N LEU A 7 2.57 20.01 -19.84
CA LEU A 7 3.36 19.09 -19.04
C LEU A 7 4.85 19.47 -19.06
N ASN A 8 5.43 19.73 -20.24
CA ASN A 8 6.82 20.18 -20.34
C ASN A 8 7.06 21.52 -19.65
N ALA A 9 6.11 22.47 -19.73
CA ALA A 9 6.21 23.74 -19.03
C ALA A 9 6.15 23.58 -17.50
N GLN A 10 5.39 22.60 -17.00
CA GLN A 10 5.36 22.25 -15.58
C GLN A 10 6.67 21.60 -15.15
N ILE A 11 7.22 20.66 -15.92
CA ILE A 11 8.51 20.02 -15.63
C ILE A 11 9.62 21.09 -15.58
N ALA A 12 9.72 21.95 -16.60
CA ALA A 12 10.73 23.02 -16.66
C ALA A 12 10.60 24.05 -15.51
N ARG A 13 9.40 24.24 -14.95
CA ARG A 13 9.18 25.16 -13.81
C ARG A 13 9.72 24.61 -12.49
N TYR A 14 9.74 23.29 -12.33
CA TYR A 14 10.10 22.61 -11.08
C TYR A 14 11.44 21.85 -11.16
N GLU A 15 12.02 21.71 -12.35
CA GLU A 15 13.36 21.15 -12.56
C GLU A 15 14.41 22.00 -11.81
N GLY A 16 15.14 21.39 -10.88
CA GLY A 16 16.24 22.02 -10.14
C GLY A 16 15.84 23.01 -9.03
N ARG A 17 14.55 23.15 -8.67
CA ARG A 17 14.14 24.00 -7.54
C ARG A 17 14.14 23.23 -6.23
N GLU A 18 14.99 23.60 -5.29
CA GLU A 18 14.93 23.07 -3.92
C GLU A 18 13.76 23.71 -3.18
N ILE A 19 12.76 22.91 -2.81
CA ILE A 19 11.63 23.34 -1.98
C ILE A 19 11.96 22.96 -0.54
N LYS A 20 11.70 23.87 0.40
CA LYS A 20 11.81 23.59 1.83
C LYS A 20 10.46 23.12 2.35
N ASP A 21 10.44 21.97 3.01
CA ASP A 21 9.27 21.50 3.74
C ASP A 21 9.01 22.39 4.97
N ALA A 22 7.84 22.27 5.59
CA ALA A 22 7.45 22.99 6.82
C ALA A 22 8.43 22.77 8.00
N GLU A 23 9.22 21.69 7.93
CA GLU A 23 10.24 21.30 8.90
C GLU A 23 11.66 21.77 8.51
N GLY A 24 11.80 22.58 7.45
CA GLY A 24 13.07 23.21 7.05
C GLY A 24 14.02 22.34 6.22
N LYS A 25 13.61 21.11 5.88
CA LYS A 25 14.39 20.19 5.04
C LYS A 25 14.23 20.56 3.56
N THR A 26 15.34 20.75 2.86
CA THR A 26 15.38 20.97 1.40
C THR A 26 15.18 19.63 0.67
N TYR A 27 14.23 19.59 -0.27
CA TYR A 27 14.06 18.47 -1.19
C TYR A 27 13.86 18.96 -2.62
N VAL A 28 14.31 18.15 -3.58
CA VAL A 28 14.11 18.40 -5.00
C VAL A 28 12.80 17.73 -5.42
N PRO A 29 11.79 18.49 -5.89
CA PRO A 29 10.43 18.00 -6.12
C PRO A 29 10.30 17.11 -7.36
N ILE A 30 11.25 17.19 -8.30
CA ILE A 30 11.28 16.32 -9.49
C ILE A 30 12.58 15.53 -9.46
N GLN A 31 12.50 14.31 -8.94
CA GLN A 31 13.47 13.27 -9.25
C GLN A 31 12.86 12.43 -10.38
N ASN A 32 13.41 12.54 -11.59
CA ASN A 32 13.09 11.64 -12.71
C ASN A 32 13.84 10.31 -12.50
N ASP A 33 13.58 9.70 -11.36
CA ASP A 33 14.18 8.45 -10.95
C ASP A 33 13.11 7.37 -11.07
N VAL A 34 13.34 6.43 -11.98
CA VAL A 34 12.47 5.26 -12.18
C VAL A 34 12.34 4.47 -10.87
N GLN A 35 13.35 4.50 -10.00
CA GLN A 35 13.33 3.85 -8.70
C GLN A 35 12.46 4.61 -7.69
N ALA A 36 12.53 5.94 -7.63
CA ALA A 36 11.62 6.74 -6.81
C ALA A 36 10.16 6.63 -7.30
N LEU A 37 9.96 6.60 -8.63
CA LEU A 37 8.66 6.31 -9.23
C LEU A 37 8.22 4.87 -8.93
N HIS A 38 9.14 3.91 -8.92
CA HIS A 38 8.83 2.53 -8.54
C HIS A 38 8.50 2.44 -7.05
N GLU A 39 9.15 3.15 -6.14
CA GLU A 39 8.76 3.17 -4.72
C GLU A 39 7.41 3.86 -4.50
N LEU A 40 7.08 4.89 -5.30
CA LEU A 40 5.79 5.55 -5.26
C LEU A 40 4.66 4.74 -5.92
N THR A 41 4.96 3.95 -6.94
CA THR A 41 3.98 3.16 -7.72
C THR A 41 4.01 1.67 -7.41
N ALA A 42 5.00 1.19 -6.66
CA ALA A 42 5.03 -0.13 -6.03
C ALA A 42 3.88 -0.13 -5.04
N SER A 43 2.74 -0.52 -5.59
CA SER A 43 1.55 -0.75 -4.83
C SER A 43 1.85 -1.95 -3.95
N ASP A 44 2.29 -1.68 -2.74
CA ASP A 44 2.31 -2.65 -1.64
C ASP A 44 0.90 -3.18 -1.35
N MET A 45 -0.16 -2.72 -2.04
CA MET A 45 -1.51 -3.23 -1.87
C MET A 45 -1.60 -4.71 -2.22
N VAL A 46 -2.03 -5.48 -1.23
CA VAL A 46 -2.29 -6.92 -1.34
C VAL A 46 -3.70 -7.17 -1.89
N ASP A 47 -4.60 -6.22 -1.71
CA ASP A 47 -5.94 -6.22 -2.31
C ASP A 47 -6.24 -4.88 -2.98
N LEU A 48 -7.10 -4.90 -3.99
CA LEU A 48 -7.45 -3.71 -4.80
C LEU A 48 -8.13 -2.61 -3.98
N ALA A 49 -8.76 -2.96 -2.86
CA ALA A 49 -9.39 -1.99 -1.97
C ALA A 49 -8.42 -1.39 -0.93
N GLY A 50 -7.13 -1.78 -0.94
CA GLY A 50 -6.10 -1.26 -0.05
C GLY A 50 -6.34 -1.56 1.44
N ARG A 51 -7.09 -2.62 1.74
CA ARG A 51 -7.39 -3.08 3.10
C ARG A 51 -6.23 -3.87 3.69
N MET A 52 -5.37 -4.45 2.86
CA MET A 52 -4.15 -5.14 3.20
C MET A 52 -3.01 -4.58 2.36
N VAL A 53 -1.86 -4.41 3.01
CA VAL A 53 -0.64 -3.95 2.36
C VAL A 53 0.53 -4.83 2.77
N MET A 54 1.50 -4.99 1.88
CA MET A 54 2.75 -5.66 2.12
C MET A 54 3.66 -4.68 2.86
N LYS A 55 4.11 -5.05 4.05
CA LYS A 55 5.04 -4.24 4.82
C LYS A 55 6.20 -5.12 5.27
N ASN A 56 7.40 -4.81 4.82
CA ASN A 56 8.62 -5.56 5.14
C ASN A 56 8.46 -7.08 4.87
N GLY A 57 7.77 -7.43 3.77
CA GLY A 57 7.51 -8.83 3.39
C GLY A 57 6.42 -9.53 4.21
N SER A 58 5.65 -8.81 5.03
CA SER A 58 4.48 -9.35 5.73
C SER A 58 3.21 -8.60 5.34
N GLU A 59 2.13 -9.34 5.06
CA GLU A 59 0.82 -8.75 4.81
C GLU A 59 0.23 -8.20 6.12
N VAL A 60 -0.02 -6.90 6.15
CA VAL A 60 -0.60 -6.20 7.31
C VAL A 60 -1.93 -5.57 6.94
N PHE A 61 -2.84 -5.48 7.92
CA PHE A 61 -4.07 -4.71 7.74
C PHE A 61 -3.77 -3.22 7.67
N ASN A 62 -4.39 -2.52 6.72
CA ASN A 62 -4.27 -1.07 6.57
C ASN A 62 -5.48 -0.30 7.18
N PHE A 63 -6.41 -1.00 7.84
CA PHE A 63 -7.64 -0.41 8.38
C PHE A 63 -8.10 -1.09 9.68
N GLY A 64 -9.11 -0.49 10.30
CA GLY A 64 -9.82 -1.07 11.45
C GLY A 64 -8.99 -1.16 12.72
N LYS A 65 -9.46 -1.95 13.68
CA LYS A 65 -8.82 -2.10 15.02
C LYS A 65 -7.43 -2.73 14.97
N TYR A 66 -7.11 -3.44 13.88
CA TYR A 66 -5.84 -4.14 13.69
C TYR A 66 -4.93 -3.49 12.65
N LYS A 67 -5.11 -2.19 12.38
CA LYS A 67 -4.25 -1.44 11.47
C LYS A 67 -2.76 -1.62 11.84
N ASN A 68 -1.92 -1.83 10.84
CA ASN A 68 -0.49 -2.14 10.91
C ASN A 68 -0.11 -3.46 11.61
N LYS A 69 -1.08 -4.32 11.93
CA LYS A 69 -0.79 -5.66 12.45
C LYS A 69 -0.79 -6.70 11.33
N SER A 70 0.05 -7.73 11.48
CA SER A 70 0.12 -8.86 10.56
C SER A 70 -1.22 -9.59 10.48
N VAL A 71 -1.66 -9.89 9.25
CA VAL A 71 -2.91 -10.63 9.00
C VAL A 71 -2.84 -12.02 9.65
N GLU A 72 -1.69 -12.69 9.58
CA GLU A 72 -1.50 -14.00 10.20
C GLU A 72 -1.59 -13.97 11.73
N GLU A 73 -0.96 -12.96 12.35
CA GLU A 73 -0.99 -12.80 13.81
C GLU A 73 -2.41 -12.53 14.30
N VAL A 74 -3.14 -11.66 13.59
CA VAL A 74 -4.53 -11.34 13.91
C VAL A 74 -5.40 -12.59 13.82
N PHE A 75 -5.24 -13.43 12.79
CA PHE A 75 -6.00 -14.67 12.67
C PHE A 75 -5.65 -15.69 13.76
N LYS A 76 -4.43 -15.66 14.30
CA LYS A 76 -4.04 -16.49 15.46
C LYS A 76 -4.63 -15.95 16.77
N SER A 77 -4.62 -14.63 16.97
CA SER A 77 -5.08 -13.98 18.20
C SER A 77 -6.60 -13.82 18.29
N ASP A 78 -7.27 -13.59 17.16
CA ASP A 78 -8.70 -13.30 17.05
C ASP A 78 -9.26 -13.93 15.76
N PRO A 79 -9.51 -15.25 15.77
CA PRO A 79 -10.09 -15.94 14.62
C PRO A 79 -11.45 -15.38 14.19
N SER A 80 -12.23 -14.82 15.13
CA SER A 80 -13.54 -14.21 14.85
C SER A 80 -13.44 -13.00 13.93
N TYR A 81 -12.29 -12.33 13.88
CA TYR A 81 -12.06 -11.22 12.95
C TYR A 81 -12.12 -11.65 11.48
N TYR A 82 -11.62 -12.86 11.17
CA TYR A 82 -11.75 -13.45 9.83
C TYR A 82 -13.23 -13.63 9.46
N ASP A 83 -14.03 -14.20 10.36
CA ASP A 83 -15.46 -14.45 10.09
C ASP A 83 -16.24 -13.14 9.92
N TRP A 84 -15.92 -12.12 10.71
CA TRP A 84 -16.47 -10.78 10.55
C TRP A 84 -16.14 -10.19 9.17
N MET A 85 -14.89 -10.32 8.72
CA MET A 85 -14.49 -9.85 7.38
C MET A 85 -15.16 -10.63 6.26
N MET A 86 -15.32 -11.95 6.40
CA MET A 86 -15.96 -12.78 5.37
C MET A 86 -17.46 -12.53 5.25
N LYS A 87 -18.14 -12.26 6.38
CA LYS A 87 -19.57 -11.91 6.44
C LYS A 87 -19.84 -10.44 6.14
N GLY A 88 -18.87 -9.57 6.37
CA GLY A 88 -18.97 -8.13 6.12
C GLY A 88 -19.03 -7.80 4.62
N ASP A 89 -19.38 -6.54 4.34
CA ASP A 89 -19.45 -6.00 2.99
C ASP A 89 -18.06 -5.58 2.48
N PHE A 90 -17.24 -6.59 2.19
CA PHE A 90 -15.92 -6.42 1.59
C PHE A 90 -15.91 -6.97 0.17
N SER A 91 -15.06 -6.38 -0.67
CA SER A 91 -14.86 -6.82 -2.05
C SER A 91 -14.48 -8.31 -2.11
N LEU A 92 -14.88 -8.98 -3.19
CA LEU A 92 -14.51 -10.38 -3.42
C LEU A 92 -12.99 -10.58 -3.48
N ASP A 93 -12.27 -9.58 -4.00
CA ASP A 93 -10.81 -9.58 -4.04
C ASP A 93 -10.21 -9.61 -2.63
N THR A 94 -10.63 -8.68 -1.75
CA THR A 94 -10.22 -8.65 -0.34
C THR A 94 -10.50 -10.00 0.35
N LYS A 95 -11.70 -10.59 0.15
CA LYS A 95 -12.08 -11.88 0.74
C LYS A 95 -11.22 -13.04 0.22
N ARG A 96 -10.89 -13.04 -1.08
CA ARG A 96 -10.00 -14.04 -1.70
C ARG A 96 -8.59 -13.95 -1.12
N CYS A 97 -8.02 -12.75 -1.04
CA CYS A 97 -6.69 -12.52 -0.47
C CYS A 97 -6.60 -13.00 0.99
N LEU A 98 -7.60 -12.67 1.83
CA LEU A 98 -7.64 -13.17 3.22
C LEU A 98 -7.66 -14.70 3.31
N THR A 99 -8.45 -15.34 2.44
CA THR A 99 -8.56 -16.79 2.40
C THR A 99 -7.23 -17.42 1.98
N GLN A 100 -6.54 -16.85 0.98
CA GLN A 100 -5.23 -17.32 0.56
C GLN A 100 -4.20 -17.22 1.68
N ILE A 101 -4.14 -16.09 2.39
CA ILE A 101 -3.23 -15.88 3.53
C ILE A 101 -3.52 -16.91 4.63
N LYS A 102 -4.80 -17.13 4.97
CA LYS A 102 -5.21 -18.12 5.97
C LYS A 102 -4.78 -19.55 5.60
N LEU A 103 -4.93 -19.95 4.32
CA LEU A 103 -4.54 -21.27 3.84
C LEU A 103 -3.02 -21.45 3.84
N ARG A 104 -2.26 -20.42 3.42
CA ARG A 104 -0.78 -20.43 3.48
C ARG A 104 -0.29 -20.61 4.91
N GLY A 105 -0.81 -19.84 5.85
CA GLY A 105 -0.46 -19.97 7.27
C GLY A 105 -0.83 -21.33 7.88
N ALA A 106 -1.86 -22.01 7.35
CA ALA A 106 -2.22 -23.36 7.78
C ALA A 106 -1.28 -24.44 7.20
N LEU A 107 -0.84 -24.29 5.94
CA LEU A 107 0.07 -25.22 5.28
C LEU A 107 1.51 -25.12 5.80
N ASN A 108 1.98 -23.91 6.12
CA ASN A 108 3.32 -23.67 6.67
C ASN A 108 3.48 -24.11 8.14
N LYS A 109 2.44 -24.68 8.75
CA LYS A 109 2.41 -25.14 10.15
C LYS A 109 2.67 -26.65 10.30
N LYS A 110 2.89 -27.36 9.18
CA LYS A 110 3.33 -28.77 9.12
C LYS A 110 4.83 -28.83 8.88
#